data_AF-A0A661M857-F1
#
_entry.id   AF-A0A661M857-F1
#
_cell.length_a   1.000
_cell.length_b   1.000
_cell.length_c   1.000
_cell.angle_alpha   90.00
_cell.angle_beta   90.00
_cell.angle_gamma   90.00
#
_symmetry.space_group_name_H-M   'P 1'
#
loop_
_entity.id
_entity.type
_entity.pdbx_description
1 polymer ?
#
loop_
_entity_poly.entity_id
_entity_poly.type
_entity_poly.pdbx_seq_one_letter_code
_entity_poly.pdbx_strand_id
1 'polypeptide(L)'
;LCSCAKPNVPTPTASQATPTFPTKGWWHVRFKIFWPQDSRPRWWVDAAIAHEVINPILRNNKSNIELWRFHRRAARDKTGHQLSLLFYSSAMVADRVYEDIAANTFLQELLTEGIVVSVKYDDTSLVAMAGIGDTSDPNWAVEIQNSWPYFIMGASEMWLDTLNQITLEYQKEHPFSSLDEKLEGYQDIYDSMVFLWQEQCGHALLHHLYALYGYVPIKVRQVDMLMRF
;
A
#
# COMPACT_ATOMS: atom_id res chain seq x y z
N LEU A 1 -46.37 18.14 42.45
CA LEU A 1 -45.09 17.90 41.75
C LEU A 1 -45.29 16.70 40.84
N CYS A 2 -45.55 16.94 39.55
CA CYS A 2 -45.76 15.91 38.53
C CYS A 2 -44.42 15.24 38.18
N SER A 3 -44.37 13.91 38.25
CA SER A 3 -43.24 13.11 37.76
C SER A 3 -43.71 12.30 36.55
N CYS A 4 -43.25 12.66 35.36
CA CYS A 4 -43.52 11.90 34.14
C CYS A 4 -42.53 10.73 34.05
N ALA A 5 -43.05 9.50 34.16
CA ALA A 5 -42.29 8.29 33.84
C ALA A 5 -42.09 8.19 32.32
N LYS A 6 -40.86 7.94 31.87
CA LYS A 6 -40.54 7.68 30.45
C LYS A 6 -40.92 6.24 30.08
N PRO A 7 -41.48 5.99 28.88
CA PRO A 7 -41.83 4.65 28.45
C PRO A 7 -40.57 3.80 28.18
N ASN A 8 -40.62 2.53 28.58
CA ASN A 8 -39.59 1.53 28.26
C ASN A 8 -39.58 1.26 26.75
N VAL A 9 -38.44 1.51 26.11
CA VAL A 9 -38.18 1.08 24.73
C VAL A 9 -37.88 -0.42 24.78
N PRO A 10 -38.53 -1.28 23.96
CA PRO A 10 -38.20 -2.69 23.92
C PRO A 10 -36.76 -2.87 23.44
N THR A 11 -35.93 -3.51 24.26
CA THR A 11 -34.60 -3.96 23.85
C THR A 11 -34.76 -5.14 22.89
N PRO A 12 -34.21 -5.08 21.66
CA PRO A 12 -34.20 -6.24 20.79
C PRO A 12 -33.37 -7.35 21.45
N THR A 13 -33.97 -8.51 21.64
CA THR A 13 -33.25 -9.73 22.04
C THR A 13 -32.22 -10.05 20.98
N ALA A 14 -30.94 -9.93 21.31
CA ALA A 14 -29.86 -10.37 20.44
C ALA A 14 -30.00 -11.89 20.23
N SER A 15 -30.33 -12.30 19.01
CA SER A 15 -30.18 -13.69 18.58
C SER A 15 -28.71 -14.06 18.72
N GLN A 16 -28.41 -15.16 19.41
CA GLN A 16 -27.06 -15.71 19.46
C GLN A 16 -26.71 -16.20 18.05
N ALA A 17 -26.06 -15.34 17.28
CA ALA A 17 -25.47 -15.71 16.01
C ALA A 17 -24.32 -16.70 16.27
N THR A 18 -24.35 -17.84 15.59
CA THR A 18 -23.22 -18.77 15.49
C THR A 18 -21.96 -17.99 15.12
N PRO A 19 -20.77 -18.26 15.70
CA PRO A 19 -19.56 -17.55 15.33
C PRO A 19 -19.29 -17.76 13.84
N THR A 20 -19.52 -16.72 13.03
CA THR A 20 -19.12 -16.69 11.64
C THR A 20 -17.65 -16.34 11.60
N PHE A 21 -16.80 -17.30 11.23
CA PHE A 21 -15.39 -17.01 10.99
C PHE A 21 -15.27 -16.09 9.77
N PRO A 22 -14.45 -15.03 9.86
CA PRO A 22 -14.25 -14.14 8.74
C PRO A 22 -13.60 -14.90 7.58
N THR A 23 -14.17 -14.76 6.39
CA THR A 23 -13.69 -15.42 5.17
C THR A 23 -12.64 -14.59 4.44
N LYS A 24 -12.46 -13.33 4.84
CA LYS A 24 -11.51 -12.37 4.27
C LYS A 24 -10.87 -11.53 5.36
N GLY A 25 -9.67 -11.05 5.07
CA GLY A 25 -8.95 -10.12 5.92
C GLY A 25 -7.78 -9.49 5.19
N TRP A 26 -7.05 -8.64 5.90
CA TRP A 26 -5.83 -8.01 5.42
C TRP A 26 -4.65 -8.96 5.51
N TRP A 27 -3.89 -8.97 4.42
CA TRP A 27 -2.65 -9.72 4.25
C TRP A 27 -1.54 -8.77 3.86
N HIS A 28 -0.32 -9.08 4.28
CA HIS A 28 0.85 -8.28 3.98
C HIS A 28 1.93 -9.11 3.31
N VAL A 29 2.60 -8.49 2.36
CA VAL A 29 3.94 -8.90 1.92
C VAL A 29 4.88 -7.73 2.08
N ARG A 30 6.08 -7.99 2.61
CA ARG A 30 7.04 -6.97 3.02
C ARG A 30 8.40 -7.25 2.40
N PHE A 31 8.83 -6.38 1.49
CA PHE A 31 10.12 -6.42 0.82
C PHE A 31 11.08 -5.52 1.58
N LYS A 32 12.09 -6.10 2.23
CA LYS A 32 13.15 -5.35 2.88
C LYS A 32 14.23 -5.05 1.86
N ILE A 33 14.51 -3.78 1.62
CA ILE A 33 15.47 -3.32 0.61
C ILE A 33 16.79 -2.99 1.31
N PHE A 34 17.90 -3.36 0.69
CA PHE A 34 19.22 -3.01 1.20
C PHE A 34 19.43 -1.50 1.07
N TRP A 35 19.65 -0.88 2.23
CA TRP A 35 19.86 0.55 2.36
C TRP A 35 21.12 0.81 3.18
N PRO A 36 22.24 1.17 2.50
CA PRO A 36 23.48 1.52 3.17
C PRO A 36 23.32 2.67 4.18
N GLN A 37 24.22 2.67 5.16
CA GLN A 37 24.44 3.81 6.04
C GLN A 37 24.88 5.02 5.19
N ASP A 38 24.43 6.22 5.56
CA ASP A 38 24.79 7.51 4.95
C ASP A 38 24.40 7.70 3.46
N SER A 39 23.57 6.81 2.90
CA SER A 39 22.97 7.00 1.57
C SER A 39 21.49 7.37 1.66
N ARG A 40 20.96 7.98 0.60
CA ARG A 40 19.50 8.13 0.43
C ARG A 40 18.87 6.78 0.09
N PRO A 41 17.63 6.51 0.54
CA PRO A 41 16.90 5.31 0.15
C PRO A 41 16.70 5.29 -1.37
N ARG A 42 16.91 4.12 -1.98
CA ARG A 42 16.77 3.91 -3.43
C ARG A 42 15.31 3.69 -3.78
N TRP A 43 14.53 4.77 -3.78
CA TRP A 43 13.08 4.74 -3.95
C TRP A 43 12.61 4.13 -5.29
N TRP A 44 13.45 4.13 -6.31
CA TRP A 44 13.17 3.49 -7.60
C TRP A 44 13.17 1.96 -7.52
N VAL A 45 13.84 1.35 -6.52
CA VAL A 45 13.74 -0.09 -6.27
C VAL A 45 12.31 -0.46 -5.85
N ASP A 46 11.65 0.38 -5.06
CA ASP A 46 10.23 0.19 -4.72
C ASP A 46 9.36 0.21 -5.98
N ALA A 47 9.65 1.14 -6.90
CA ALA A 47 8.92 1.27 -8.17
C ALA A 47 9.14 0.02 -9.04
N ALA A 48 10.38 -0.43 -9.17
CA ALA A 48 10.71 -1.65 -9.91
C ALA A 48 9.96 -2.87 -9.36
N ILE A 49 9.95 -3.07 -8.03
CA ILE A 49 9.21 -4.18 -7.40
C ILE A 49 7.69 -4.00 -7.62
N ALA A 50 7.17 -2.80 -7.45
CA ALA A 50 5.74 -2.53 -7.66
C ALA A 50 5.30 -2.86 -9.09
N HIS A 51 6.09 -2.50 -10.09
CA HIS A 51 5.76 -2.73 -11.50
C HIS A 51 6.04 -4.16 -11.96
N GLU A 52 7.25 -4.70 -11.73
CA GLU A 52 7.67 -6.01 -12.26
C GLU A 52 7.10 -7.19 -11.48
N VAL A 53 6.85 -7.00 -10.17
CA VAL A 53 6.41 -8.09 -9.27
C VAL A 53 4.93 -7.96 -8.95
N ILE A 54 4.49 -6.78 -8.50
CA ILE A 54 3.17 -6.64 -7.86
C ILE A 54 2.06 -6.31 -8.87
N ASN A 55 2.31 -5.46 -9.86
CA ASN A 55 1.34 -5.11 -10.90
C ASN A 55 0.72 -6.33 -11.61
N PRO A 56 1.49 -7.32 -12.12
CA PRO A 56 0.89 -8.48 -12.77
C PRO A 56 -0.01 -9.29 -11.81
N ILE A 57 0.35 -9.36 -10.52
CA ILE A 57 -0.42 -10.06 -9.50
C ILE A 57 -1.77 -9.38 -9.25
N LEU A 58 -1.75 -8.05 -9.07
CA LEU A 58 -2.97 -7.27 -8.88
C LEU A 58 -3.90 -7.36 -10.09
N ARG A 59 -3.34 -7.33 -11.31
CA ARG A 59 -4.10 -7.50 -12.55
C ARG A 59 -4.76 -8.88 -12.64
N ASN A 60 -4.00 -9.94 -12.37
CA ASN A 60 -4.49 -11.32 -12.44
C ASN A 60 -5.52 -11.64 -11.35
N ASN A 61 -5.48 -10.93 -10.22
CA ASN A 61 -6.37 -11.15 -9.08
C ASN A 61 -7.38 -10.02 -8.85
N LYS A 62 -7.62 -9.16 -9.85
CA LYS A 62 -8.46 -7.95 -9.71
C LYS A 62 -9.87 -8.23 -9.18
N SER A 63 -10.47 -9.36 -9.53
CA SER A 63 -11.80 -9.76 -9.04
C SER A 63 -11.78 -10.40 -7.64
N ASN A 64 -10.60 -10.75 -7.13
CA ASN A 64 -10.42 -11.53 -5.89
C ASN A 64 -9.76 -10.72 -4.76
N ILE A 65 -9.11 -9.60 -5.09
CA ILE A 65 -8.57 -8.63 -4.14
C ILE A 65 -9.50 -7.42 -4.12
N GLU A 66 -10.16 -7.18 -2.99
CA GLU A 66 -11.18 -6.12 -2.90
C GLU A 66 -10.56 -4.75 -2.62
N LEU A 67 -9.58 -4.71 -1.74
CA LEU A 67 -8.85 -3.51 -1.34
C LEU A 67 -7.37 -3.81 -1.32
N TRP A 68 -6.55 -2.84 -1.69
CA TRP A 68 -5.10 -2.98 -1.56
C TRP A 68 -4.43 -1.62 -1.49
N ARG A 69 -3.20 -1.59 -0.99
CA ARG A 69 -2.37 -0.38 -1.00
C ARG A 69 -0.90 -0.70 -0.92
N PHE A 70 -0.09 0.24 -1.41
CA PHE A 70 1.32 0.27 -1.08
C PHE A 70 1.57 1.00 0.24
N HIS A 71 2.55 0.53 0.99
CA HIS A 71 3.16 1.28 2.09
C HIS A 71 4.67 1.27 1.89
N ARG A 72 5.22 2.46 1.70
CA ARG A 72 6.65 2.71 1.51
C ARG A 72 7.21 3.41 2.73
N ARG A 73 8.35 2.96 3.23
CA ARG A 73 9.02 3.58 4.37
C ARG A 73 10.53 3.44 4.30
N ALA A 74 11.23 4.43 4.83
CA ALA A 74 12.66 4.39 5.06
C ALA A 74 12.95 5.15 6.36
N ALA A 75 13.29 4.42 7.42
CA ALA A 75 13.72 5.00 8.69
C ALA A 75 14.95 4.25 9.21
N ARG A 76 15.86 4.97 9.91
CA ARG A 76 17.06 4.39 10.54
C ARG A 76 16.71 3.61 11.81
N ASP A 77 15.84 2.62 11.68
CA ASP A 77 15.42 1.71 12.73
C ASP A 77 15.60 0.25 12.29
N LYS A 78 15.12 -0.69 13.11
CA LYS A 78 15.25 -2.13 12.83
C LYS A 78 14.53 -2.57 11.54
N THR A 79 13.52 -1.82 11.11
CA THR A 79 12.79 -2.12 9.88
C THR A 79 13.57 -1.65 8.65
N GLY A 80 14.13 -0.44 8.69
CA GLY A 80 14.94 0.10 7.60
C GLY A 80 14.09 0.59 6.42
N HIS A 81 14.59 0.34 5.20
CA HIS A 81 13.88 0.61 3.94
C HIS A 81 13.01 -0.59 3.57
N GLN A 82 11.70 -0.36 3.46
CA GLN A 82 10.72 -1.41 3.19
C GLN A 82 9.62 -0.90 2.24
N LEU A 83 9.33 -1.71 1.22
CA LEU A 83 8.09 -1.66 0.46
C LEU A 83 7.15 -2.74 1.00
N SER A 84 5.87 -2.42 1.18
CA SER A 84 4.84 -3.39 1.54
C SER A 84 3.66 -3.28 0.59
N LEU A 85 3.11 -4.43 0.21
CA LEU A 85 1.76 -4.52 -0.33
C LEU A 85 0.85 -5.04 0.77
N LEU A 86 -0.22 -4.30 1.02
CA LEU A 86 -1.33 -4.71 1.87
C LEU A 86 -2.51 -5.01 0.94
N PHE A 87 -3.19 -6.13 1.13
CA PHE A 87 -4.35 -6.47 0.31
C PHE A 87 -5.41 -7.22 1.13
N TYR A 88 -6.66 -7.00 0.80
CA TYR A 88 -7.83 -7.56 1.47
C TYR A 88 -8.46 -8.63 0.58
N SER A 89 -8.38 -9.88 1.02
CA SER A 89 -8.84 -11.05 0.26
C SER A 89 -9.06 -12.26 1.17
N SER A 90 -9.47 -13.39 0.61
CA SER A 90 -9.49 -14.66 1.36
C SER A 90 -8.07 -15.23 1.52
N ALA A 91 -7.88 -16.10 2.53
CA ALA A 91 -6.61 -16.77 2.77
C ALA A 91 -6.09 -17.53 1.53
N MET A 92 -6.96 -18.24 0.82
CA MET A 92 -6.62 -18.94 -0.43
C MET A 92 -6.06 -18.00 -1.52
N VAL A 93 -6.57 -16.77 -1.62
CA VAL A 93 -6.07 -15.78 -2.56
C VAL A 93 -4.71 -15.25 -2.09
N ALA A 94 -4.54 -15.06 -0.77
CA ALA A 94 -3.26 -14.66 -0.19
C ALA A 94 -2.16 -15.69 -0.42
N ASP A 95 -2.45 -16.99 -0.23
CA ASP A 95 -1.52 -18.08 -0.53
C ASP A 95 -1.02 -18.02 -1.97
N ARG A 96 -1.95 -17.93 -2.93
CA ARG A 96 -1.61 -17.82 -4.34
C ARG A 96 -0.78 -16.57 -4.64
N VAL A 97 -1.16 -15.42 -4.09
CA VAL A 97 -0.39 -14.17 -4.25
C VAL A 97 1.04 -14.36 -3.73
N TYR A 98 1.23 -15.01 -2.58
CA TYR A 98 2.55 -15.25 -2.03
C TYR A 98 3.40 -16.22 -2.86
N GLU A 99 2.79 -17.28 -3.38
CA GLU A 99 3.42 -18.21 -4.32
C GLU A 99 3.84 -17.49 -5.61
N ASP A 100 2.96 -16.68 -6.19
CA ASP A 100 3.25 -15.92 -7.41
C ASP A 100 4.39 -14.90 -7.20
N ILE A 101 4.42 -14.23 -6.04
CA ILE A 101 5.54 -13.34 -5.67
C ILE A 101 6.83 -14.14 -5.55
N ALA A 102 6.81 -15.25 -4.81
CA ALA A 102 7.99 -16.07 -4.58
C ALA A 102 8.56 -16.66 -5.88
N ALA A 103 7.71 -16.97 -6.86
CA ALA A 103 8.12 -17.50 -8.16
C ALA A 103 8.59 -16.43 -9.16
N ASN A 104 8.45 -15.13 -8.85
CA ASN A 104 8.81 -14.05 -9.77
C ASN A 104 10.33 -14.00 -10.01
N THR A 105 10.75 -14.12 -11.28
CA THR A 105 12.16 -14.19 -11.66
C THR A 105 12.93 -12.91 -11.34
N PHE A 106 12.33 -11.74 -11.58
CA PHE A 106 12.96 -10.45 -11.26
C PHE A 106 13.20 -10.29 -9.76
N LEU A 107 12.26 -10.75 -8.92
CA LEU A 107 12.46 -10.75 -7.47
C LEU A 107 13.62 -11.66 -7.04
N GLN A 108 13.75 -12.83 -7.67
CA GLN A 108 14.85 -13.76 -7.37
C GLN A 108 16.22 -13.17 -7.76
N GLU A 109 16.29 -12.43 -8.87
CA GLU A 109 17.49 -11.68 -9.26
C GLU A 109 17.84 -10.61 -8.20
N LEU A 110 16.86 -9.82 -7.76
CA LEU A 110 17.08 -8.80 -6.72
C LEU A 110 17.53 -9.38 -5.37
N LEU A 111 17.03 -10.58 -5.01
CA LEU A 111 17.47 -11.31 -3.82
C LEU A 111 18.90 -11.83 -3.97
N THR A 112 19.23 -12.38 -5.14
CA THR A 112 20.57 -12.91 -5.45
C THR A 112 21.63 -11.82 -5.38
N GLU A 113 21.34 -10.64 -5.93
CA GLU A 113 22.24 -9.47 -5.89
C GLU A 113 22.21 -8.72 -4.54
N GLY A 114 21.43 -9.18 -3.56
CA GLY A 114 21.32 -8.55 -2.25
C GLY A 114 20.69 -7.15 -2.27
N ILE A 115 20.03 -6.76 -3.36
CA ILE A 115 19.26 -5.51 -3.46
C ILE A 115 18.02 -5.59 -2.59
N VAL A 116 17.32 -6.73 -2.65
CA VAL A 116 16.30 -7.12 -1.66
C VAL A 116 16.98 -8.03 -0.66
N VAL A 117 16.88 -7.70 0.62
CA VAL A 117 17.50 -8.46 1.72
C VAL A 117 16.62 -9.64 2.15
N SER A 118 15.29 -9.44 2.14
CA SER A 118 14.34 -10.47 2.53
C SER A 118 12.93 -10.11 2.10
N VAL A 119 12.10 -11.12 1.86
CA VAL A 119 10.64 -10.98 1.71
C VAL A 119 9.96 -11.70 2.87
N LYS A 120 8.98 -11.04 3.49
CA LYS A 120 8.17 -11.64 4.56
C LYS A 120 6.70 -11.68 4.16
N TYR A 121 6.08 -12.82 4.40
CA TYR A 121 4.67 -13.11 4.18
C TYR A 121 3.96 -13.30 5.52
N ASP A 122 2.66 -13.01 5.58
CA ASP A 122 1.86 -13.35 6.75
C ASP A 122 1.50 -14.85 6.74
N ASP A 123 1.11 -15.40 7.89
CA ASP A 123 0.59 -16.76 8.02
C ASP A 123 -0.88 -16.80 7.61
N THR A 124 -1.19 -17.51 6.54
CA THR A 124 -2.54 -17.61 5.94
C THR A 124 -3.46 -18.60 6.65
N SER A 125 -2.96 -19.35 7.64
CA SER A 125 -3.78 -20.28 8.41
C SER A 125 -4.82 -19.60 9.31
N LEU A 126 -4.64 -18.29 9.58
CA LEU A 126 -5.54 -17.50 10.42
C LEU A 126 -5.80 -16.11 9.84
N VAL A 127 -7.08 -15.78 9.67
CA VAL A 127 -7.51 -14.43 9.27
C VAL A 127 -7.54 -13.52 10.50
N ALA A 128 -6.43 -12.82 10.77
CA ALA A 128 -6.28 -11.99 11.96
C ALA A 128 -6.92 -10.59 11.87
N MET A 129 -6.98 -10.00 10.67
CA MET A 129 -7.42 -8.62 10.43
C MET A 129 -8.62 -8.57 9.48
N ALA A 130 -9.78 -8.97 9.99
CA ALA A 130 -11.00 -9.15 9.19
C ALA A 130 -11.78 -7.85 8.92
N GLY A 131 -11.58 -6.80 9.73
CA GLY A 131 -12.21 -5.51 9.51
C GLY A 131 -11.50 -4.74 8.40
N ILE A 132 -12.26 -4.13 7.49
CA ILE A 132 -11.67 -3.28 6.43
C ILE A 132 -10.84 -2.13 7.03
N GLY A 133 -11.21 -1.63 8.21
CA GLY A 133 -10.48 -0.58 8.93
C GLY A 133 -9.29 -1.06 9.77
N ASP A 134 -9.00 -2.36 9.85
CA ASP A 134 -8.00 -2.92 10.79
C ASP A 134 -6.56 -2.45 10.50
N THR A 135 -6.30 -1.92 9.30
CA THR A 135 -4.99 -1.36 8.93
C THR A 135 -4.92 0.17 8.95
N SER A 136 -5.98 0.82 9.42
CA SER A 136 -6.04 2.27 9.65
C SER A 136 -5.36 2.67 10.96
N ASP A 137 -5.10 3.96 11.17
CA ASP A 137 -4.57 4.45 12.45
C ASP A 137 -5.62 4.22 13.55
N PRO A 138 -5.31 3.49 14.63
CA PRO A 138 -6.27 3.20 15.71
C PRO A 138 -6.71 4.45 16.47
N ASN A 139 -5.98 5.57 16.35
CA ASN A 139 -6.35 6.84 16.97
C ASN A 139 -7.34 7.66 16.15
N TRP A 140 -7.64 7.26 14.91
CA TRP A 140 -8.66 7.93 14.10
C TRP A 140 -10.07 7.54 14.54
N ALA A 141 -11.04 8.40 14.25
CA ALA A 141 -12.45 8.06 14.42
C ALA A 141 -12.83 6.87 13.52
N VAL A 142 -13.78 6.04 13.96
CA VAL A 142 -14.15 4.78 13.28
C VAL A 142 -14.63 5.01 11.85
N GLU A 143 -15.28 6.14 11.58
CA GLU A 143 -15.72 6.53 10.24
C GLU A 143 -14.52 6.69 9.29
N ILE A 144 -13.44 7.32 9.78
CA ILE A 144 -12.21 7.49 9.01
C ILE A 144 -11.46 6.16 8.88
N GLN A 145 -11.41 5.36 9.95
CA GLN A 145 -10.78 4.03 9.88
C GLN A 145 -11.44 3.16 8.79
N ASN A 146 -12.76 3.20 8.67
CA ASN A 146 -13.50 2.41 7.69
C ASN A 146 -13.47 3.00 6.27
N SER A 147 -13.35 4.33 6.11
CA SER A 147 -13.30 4.98 4.80
C SER A 147 -11.88 5.06 4.22
N TRP A 148 -10.86 5.12 5.07
CA TRP A 148 -9.45 5.26 4.68
C TRP A 148 -8.99 4.24 3.63
N PRO A 149 -9.28 2.92 3.75
CA PRO A 149 -8.84 1.92 2.79
C PRO A 149 -9.19 2.25 1.34
N TYR A 150 -10.37 2.81 1.09
CA TYR A 150 -10.82 3.20 -0.26
C TYR A 150 -10.00 4.37 -0.81
N PHE A 151 -9.76 5.39 0.01
CA PHE A 151 -8.95 6.55 -0.38
C PHE A 151 -7.52 6.14 -0.74
N ILE A 152 -6.87 5.39 0.15
CA ILE A 152 -5.46 5.02 -0.04
C ILE A 152 -5.26 4.00 -1.16
N MET A 153 -6.26 3.14 -1.41
CA MET A 153 -6.25 2.27 -2.59
C MET A 153 -6.30 3.11 -3.87
N GLY A 154 -7.19 4.10 -3.97
CA GLY A 154 -7.25 4.99 -5.14
C GLY A 154 -5.94 5.74 -5.37
N ALA A 155 -5.30 6.22 -4.30
CA ALA A 155 -3.97 6.83 -4.40
C ALA A 155 -2.89 5.82 -4.86
N SER A 156 -2.95 4.58 -4.38
CA SER A 156 -2.00 3.51 -4.76
C SER A 156 -2.20 3.07 -6.21
N GLU A 157 -3.45 2.96 -6.66
CA GLU A 157 -3.82 2.63 -8.04
C GLU A 157 -3.27 3.70 -8.99
N MET A 158 -3.56 4.99 -8.72
CA MET A 158 -3.04 6.08 -9.56
C MET A 158 -1.51 6.07 -9.62
N TRP A 159 -0.84 5.84 -8.49
CA TRP A 159 0.61 5.76 -8.45
C TRP A 159 1.16 4.62 -9.32
N LEU A 160 0.58 3.43 -9.20
CA LEU A 160 0.98 2.24 -9.97
C LEU A 160 0.70 2.40 -11.47
N ASP A 161 -0.47 2.94 -11.81
CA ASP A 161 -0.85 3.17 -13.20
C ASP A 161 0.04 4.22 -13.86
N THR A 162 0.35 5.32 -13.15
CA THR A 162 1.29 6.34 -13.66
C THR A 162 2.66 5.72 -13.94
N LEU A 163 3.17 4.92 -12.99
CA LEU A 163 4.42 4.18 -13.16
C LEU A 163 4.38 3.24 -14.37
N ASN A 164 3.29 2.48 -14.54
CA ASN A 164 3.10 1.59 -15.69
C ASN A 164 3.06 2.37 -17.02
N GLN A 165 2.38 3.52 -17.08
CA GLN A 165 2.34 4.34 -18.30
C GLN A 165 3.73 4.89 -18.67
N ILE A 166 4.47 5.44 -17.71
CA ILE A 166 5.83 5.94 -17.95
C ILE A 166 6.74 4.81 -18.40
N THR A 167 6.67 3.64 -17.74
CA THR A 167 7.50 2.48 -18.08
C THR A 167 7.22 1.99 -19.50
N LEU A 168 5.94 1.92 -19.90
CA LEU A 168 5.56 1.53 -21.27
C LEU A 168 6.13 2.47 -22.33
N GLU A 169 6.12 3.78 -22.10
CA GLU A 169 6.73 4.75 -23.03
C GLU A 169 8.25 4.66 -23.03
N TYR A 170 8.89 4.57 -21.85
CA TYR A 170 10.34 4.47 -21.71
C TYR A 170 10.91 3.24 -22.45
N GLN A 171 10.26 2.08 -22.30
CA GLN A 171 10.71 0.82 -22.89
C GLN A 171 10.60 0.76 -24.42
N LYS A 172 9.82 1.65 -25.06
CA LYS A 172 9.78 1.72 -26.54
C LYS A 172 11.13 2.12 -27.12
N GLU A 173 11.88 2.94 -26.40
CA GLU A 173 13.18 3.47 -26.83
C GLU A 173 14.34 2.77 -26.10
N HIS A 174 14.09 2.23 -24.91
CA HIS A 174 15.12 1.67 -24.02
C HIS A 174 14.72 0.25 -23.55
N PRO A 175 14.82 -0.78 -24.40
CA PRO A 175 14.58 -2.16 -23.98
C PRO A 175 15.63 -2.61 -22.97
N PHE A 176 15.19 -3.25 -21.89
CA PHE A 176 16.10 -3.77 -20.86
C PHE A 176 16.68 -5.13 -21.28
N SER A 177 18.01 -5.23 -21.31
CA SER A 177 18.72 -6.47 -21.63
C SER A 177 19.41 -7.11 -20.42
N SER A 178 19.54 -6.38 -19.32
CA SER A 178 20.14 -6.85 -18.07
C SER A 178 19.43 -6.27 -16.84
N LEU A 179 19.75 -6.81 -15.66
CA LEU A 179 19.26 -6.29 -14.38
C LEU A 179 19.74 -4.86 -14.13
N ASP A 180 21.01 -4.56 -14.40
CA ASP A 180 21.59 -3.23 -14.18
C ASP A 180 20.91 -2.18 -15.06
N GLU A 181 20.75 -2.46 -16.36
CA GLU A 181 20.01 -1.58 -17.29
C GLU A 181 18.56 -1.37 -16.84
N LYS A 182 17.91 -2.43 -16.34
CA LYS A 182 16.54 -2.33 -15.81
C LYS A 182 16.49 -1.42 -14.58
N LEU A 183 17.45 -1.53 -13.65
CA LEU A 183 17.48 -0.71 -12.44
C LEU A 183 17.83 0.75 -12.71
N GLU A 184 18.75 1.01 -13.64
CA GLU A 184 19.04 2.35 -14.15
C GLU A 184 17.81 2.95 -14.83
N GLY A 185 17.13 2.19 -15.69
CA GLY A 185 15.88 2.63 -16.31
C GLY A 185 14.78 2.93 -15.30
N TYR A 186 14.64 2.13 -14.23
CA TYR A 186 13.69 2.44 -13.15
C TYR A 186 14.06 3.69 -12.36
N GLN A 187 15.34 4.05 -12.28
CA GLN A 187 15.74 5.32 -11.69
C GLN A 187 15.21 6.50 -12.53
N ASP A 188 15.42 6.48 -13.85
CA ASP A 188 14.92 7.51 -14.76
C ASP A 188 13.38 7.60 -14.77
N ILE A 189 12.72 6.44 -14.80
CA ILE A 189 11.26 6.33 -14.74
C ILE A 189 10.74 6.93 -13.43
N TYR A 190 11.39 6.61 -12.31
CA TYR A 190 10.99 7.14 -11.01
C TYR A 190 11.21 8.65 -10.92
N ASP A 191 12.33 9.16 -11.42
CA ASP A 191 12.62 10.59 -11.44
C ASP A 191 11.60 11.35 -12.30
N SER A 192 11.19 10.77 -13.44
CA SER A 192 10.10 11.29 -14.28
C SER A 192 8.77 11.32 -13.52
N MET A 193 8.46 10.26 -12.78
CA MET A 193 7.24 10.18 -11.98
C MET A 193 7.22 11.23 -10.85
N VAL A 194 8.37 11.47 -10.19
CA VAL A 194 8.54 12.52 -9.18
C VAL A 194 8.34 13.90 -9.80
N PHE A 195 8.91 14.14 -10.99
CA PHE A 195 8.71 15.39 -11.73
C PHE A 195 7.24 15.63 -12.05
N LEU A 196 6.52 14.63 -12.59
CA LEU A 196 5.08 14.78 -12.88
C LEU A 196 4.27 15.10 -11.62
N TRP A 197 4.59 14.44 -10.50
CA TRP A 197 3.96 14.72 -9.22
C TRP A 197 4.20 16.17 -8.76
N GLN A 198 5.46 16.64 -8.82
CA GLN A 198 5.83 17.97 -8.32
C GLN A 198 5.32 19.10 -9.22
N GLU A 199 5.47 18.94 -10.54
CA GLU A 199 5.33 20.04 -11.49
C GLU A 199 4.00 20.04 -12.26
N GLN A 200 3.28 18.91 -12.32
CA GLN A 200 2.09 18.80 -13.15
C GLN A 200 0.81 18.45 -12.38
N CYS A 201 0.80 17.34 -11.63
CA CYS A 201 -0.46 16.81 -11.08
C CYS A 201 -0.65 17.03 -9.57
N GLY A 202 0.42 17.18 -8.78
CA GLY A 202 0.33 17.25 -7.32
C GLY A 202 -0.56 18.38 -6.81
N HIS A 203 -0.45 19.59 -7.38
CA HIS A 203 -1.31 20.71 -7.02
C HIS A 203 -2.79 20.41 -7.30
N ALA A 204 -3.11 19.86 -8.48
CA ALA A 204 -4.48 19.54 -8.86
C ALA A 204 -5.08 18.46 -7.96
N LEU A 205 -4.32 17.40 -7.64
CA LEU A 205 -4.78 16.32 -6.76
C LEU A 205 -5.08 16.84 -5.35
N LEU A 206 -4.20 17.69 -4.80
CA LEU A 206 -4.46 18.35 -3.53
C LEU A 206 -5.70 19.23 -3.64
N HIS A 207 -5.79 20.11 -4.64
CA HIS A 207 -6.95 20.98 -4.86
C HIS A 207 -8.29 20.20 -4.83
N HIS A 208 -8.39 19.09 -5.55
CA HIS A 208 -9.60 18.26 -5.57
C HIS A 208 -9.88 17.60 -4.22
N LEU A 209 -8.84 17.15 -3.50
CA LEU A 209 -9.00 16.63 -2.14
C LEU A 209 -9.56 17.71 -1.18
N TYR A 210 -9.03 18.93 -1.24
CA TYR A 210 -9.55 20.05 -0.45
C TYR A 210 -10.99 20.40 -0.84
N ALA A 211 -11.33 20.34 -2.13
CA ALA A 211 -12.67 20.64 -2.62
C ALA A 211 -13.74 19.73 -2.01
N LEU A 212 -13.44 18.44 -1.79
CA LEU A 212 -14.35 17.48 -1.14
C LEU A 212 -14.74 17.88 0.29
N TYR A 213 -13.87 18.63 0.98
CA TYR A 213 -14.10 19.13 2.34
C TYR A 213 -14.47 20.62 2.35
N GLY A 214 -14.88 21.19 1.21
CA GLY A 214 -15.28 22.60 1.12
C GLY A 214 -14.12 23.57 1.35
N TYR A 215 -12.90 23.19 1.00
CA TYR A 215 -11.67 24.00 1.16
C TYR A 215 -11.37 24.41 2.61
N VAL A 216 -11.88 23.66 3.59
CA VAL A 216 -11.53 23.88 4.99
C VAL A 216 -10.02 23.68 5.18
N PRO A 217 -9.30 24.66 5.77
CA PRO A 217 -7.85 24.55 5.94
C PRO A 217 -7.44 23.35 6.78
N ILE A 218 -6.41 22.61 6.33
CA ILE A 218 -5.79 21.55 7.12
C ILE A 218 -4.90 22.19 8.19
N LYS A 219 -5.07 21.75 9.43
CA LYS A 219 -4.13 22.07 10.52
C LYS A 219 -2.93 21.14 10.42
N VAL A 220 -1.93 21.55 9.63
CA VAL A 220 -0.65 20.85 9.59
C VAL A 220 0.09 21.17 10.89
N ARG A 221 0.17 20.21 11.82
CA ARG A 221 1.18 20.30 12.88
C ARG A 221 2.52 20.05 12.22
N GLN A 222 3.42 21.02 12.33
CA GLN A 222 4.83 20.76 12.09
C GLN A 222 5.28 19.75 13.14
N VAL A 223 5.30 18.48 12.76
CA VAL A 223 6.16 17.51 13.41
C VAL A 223 7.48 17.70 12.69
N ASP A 224 8.50 18.21 13.38
CA ASP A 224 9.86 18.07 12.88
C ASP A 224 10.13 16.56 12.80
N MET A 225 9.76 15.94 11.68
CA MET A 225 10.46 14.76 11.22
C MET A 225 11.86 15.28 10.92
N LEU A 226 12.71 15.24 11.95
CA LEU A 226 14.14 15.26 11.81
C LEU A 226 14.47 14.14 10.81
N MET A 227 14.44 14.48 9.52
CA MET A 227 15.15 13.76 8.48
C MET A 227 16.62 13.94 8.83
N ARG A 228 17.09 13.11 9.77
CA ARG A 228 18.51 12.79 9.86
C ARG A 228 18.78 11.92 8.64
N PHE A 229 19.27 12.57 7.57
CA PHE A 229 19.85 11.90 6.41
C PHE A 229 20.91 10.88 6.88
#